data_AF-A0A959K502-F1
#
_entry.id   AF-A0A959K502-F1
#
_cell.length_a   1.000
_cell.length_b   1.000
_cell.length_c   1.000
_cell.angle_alpha   90.00
_cell.angle_beta   90.00
_cell.angle_gamma   90.00
#
_symmetry.space_group_name_H-M   'P 1'
#
loop_
_entity.id
_entity.type
_entity.pdbx_description
1 polymer ?
#
loop_
_entity_poly.entity_id
_entity_poly.type
_entity_poly.pdbx_seq_one_letter_code
_entity_poly.pdbx_strand_id
1 'polypeptide(L)'
;MIQAFEHLTEAEAQEMYDAIPLITILIAGADGKIDLNEVNWARKVAHIRTYATDKVLFDYYQEVDKHFDGRYTHFLNTLPSDAQTRGEAISLILSHLNRPFERVEPHYAYHLWKSFRSFAKQVAKSSGGFFSFFSISKHEEKWLELSMIHPIARPADFEDEEE
;
A
#
# COMPACT_ATOMS: atom_id res chain seq x y z
N MET A 1 -0.38 -12.57 -15.00
CA MET A 1 -1.03 -12.60 -13.67
C MET A 1 -0.13 -13.39 -12.74
N ILE A 2 0.13 -12.90 -11.53
CA ILE A 2 1.01 -13.59 -10.58
C ILE A 2 0.32 -14.86 -10.05
N GLN A 3 1.09 -15.91 -9.76
CA GLN A 3 0.55 -17.21 -9.35
C GLN A 3 -0.32 -17.11 -8.09
N ALA A 4 0.09 -16.31 -7.11
CA ALA A 4 -0.64 -16.12 -5.86
C ALA A 4 -2.04 -15.49 -6.03
N PHE A 5 -2.34 -14.92 -7.21
CA PHE A 5 -3.64 -14.32 -7.53
C PHE A 5 -4.49 -15.20 -8.44
N GLU A 6 -4.15 -16.48 -8.62
CA GLU A 6 -4.88 -17.40 -9.53
C GLU A 6 -6.36 -17.60 -9.16
N HIS A 7 -6.73 -17.37 -7.90
CA HIS A 7 -8.11 -17.45 -7.40
C HIS A 7 -8.84 -16.11 -7.33
N LEU A 8 -8.17 -15.02 -7.74
CA LEU A 8 -8.77 -13.69 -7.82
C LEU A 8 -9.38 -13.48 -9.20
N THR A 9 -10.49 -12.75 -9.24
CA THR A 9 -10.96 -12.17 -10.49
C THR A 9 -9.98 -11.09 -10.99
N GLU A 10 -10.04 -10.74 -12.27
CA GLU A 10 -9.20 -9.65 -12.82
C GLU A 10 -9.40 -8.33 -12.06
N ALA A 11 -10.64 -8.04 -11.64
CA ALA A 11 -10.95 -6.86 -10.84
C ALA A 11 -10.30 -6.92 -9.45
N GLU A 12 -10.42 -8.04 -8.74
CA GLU A 12 -9.79 -8.23 -7.42
C GLU A 12 -8.25 -8.18 -7.51
N ALA A 13 -7.66 -8.77 -8.55
CA ALA A 13 -6.22 -8.66 -8.78
C ALA A 13 -5.80 -7.21 -9.04
N GLN A 14 -6.58 -6.46 -9.83
CA GLN A 14 -6.33 -5.04 -10.08
C GLN A 14 -6.41 -4.20 -8.80
N GLU A 15 -7.39 -4.45 -7.93
CA GLU A 15 -7.49 -3.81 -6.62
C GLU A 15 -6.22 -4.03 -5.78
N MET A 16 -5.66 -5.25 -5.82
CA MET A 16 -4.42 -5.58 -5.09
C MET A 16 -3.20 -4.82 -5.64
N TYR A 17 -3.09 -4.62 -6.95
CA TYR A 17 -2.02 -3.80 -7.54
C TYR A 17 -2.22 -2.31 -7.25
N ASP A 18 -3.47 -1.85 -7.23
CA ASP A 18 -3.85 -0.46 -6.97
C ASP A 18 -3.55 0.00 -5.55
N ALA A 19 -3.38 -0.93 -4.62
CA ALA A 19 -3.07 -0.64 -3.22
C ALA A 19 -1.85 0.27 -3.06
N ILE A 20 -0.76 0.04 -3.81
CA ILE A 20 0.49 0.80 -3.65
C ILE A 20 0.35 2.27 -4.10
N PRO A 21 -0.19 2.59 -5.29
CA PRO A 21 -0.54 3.96 -5.66
C PRO A 21 -1.52 4.62 -4.68
N LEU A 22 -2.54 3.90 -4.21
CA LEU A 22 -3.53 4.44 -3.26
C LEU A 22 -2.91 4.78 -1.90
N ILE A 23 -2.09 3.89 -1.35
CA ILE A 23 -1.32 4.13 -0.12
C ILE A 23 -0.40 5.34 -0.30
N THR A 24 0.23 5.48 -1.48
CA THR A 24 1.07 6.65 -1.78
C THR A 24 0.27 7.94 -1.67
N ILE A 25 -0.91 8.02 -2.32
CA ILE A 25 -1.75 9.23 -2.29
C ILE A 25 -2.28 9.50 -0.87
N LEU A 26 -2.62 8.43 -0.13
CA LEU A 26 -3.12 8.51 1.24
C LEU A 26 -2.08 9.14 2.17
N ILE A 27 -0.86 8.61 2.13
CA ILE A 27 0.22 9.07 3.02
C ILE A 27 0.76 10.42 2.56
N ALA A 28 1.03 10.57 1.25
CA ALA A 28 1.64 11.78 0.72
C ALA A 28 0.72 13.01 0.75
N GLY A 29 -0.59 12.78 0.87
CA GLY A 29 -1.60 13.83 0.88
C GLY A 29 -2.31 14.00 2.22
N ALA A 30 -1.79 13.42 3.30
CA ALA A 30 -2.46 13.40 4.59
C ALA A 30 -2.60 14.80 5.24
N ASP A 31 -1.64 15.70 5.00
CA ASP A 31 -1.58 17.03 5.62
C ASP A 31 -2.39 18.12 4.90
N GLY A 32 -3.14 17.75 3.84
CA GLY A 32 -3.86 18.71 3.00
C GLY A 32 -3.28 18.87 1.60
N LYS A 33 -1.96 18.69 1.44
CA LYS A 33 -1.27 18.86 0.16
C LYS A 33 -0.49 17.61 -0.18
N ILE A 34 -0.37 17.31 -1.46
CA ILE A 34 0.44 16.19 -1.90
C ILE A 34 1.90 16.63 -1.94
N ASP A 35 2.74 16.04 -1.08
CA ASP A 35 4.18 16.24 -1.12
C ASP A 35 4.80 15.40 -2.25
N LEU A 36 5.31 16.08 -3.28
CA LEU A 36 5.99 15.44 -4.40
C LEU A 36 7.25 14.68 -3.99
N ASN A 37 7.91 15.04 -2.88
CA ASN A 37 9.05 14.28 -2.37
C ASN A 37 8.59 12.92 -1.84
N GLU A 38 7.48 12.87 -1.12
CA GLU A 38 6.90 11.61 -0.62
C GLU A 38 6.42 10.73 -1.78
N VAL A 39 5.81 11.32 -2.80
CA VAL A 39 5.41 10.60 -4.02
C VAL A 39 6.62 10.02 -4.75
N ASN A 40 7.66 10.83 -4.97
CA ASN A 40 8.87 10.37 -5.65
C ASN A 40 9.60 9.29 -4.84
N TRP A 41 9.61 9.43 -3.52
CA TRP A 41 10.15 8.40 -2.63
C TRP A 41 9.32 7.13 -2.68
N ALA A 42 7.99 7.20 -2.64
CA ALA A 42 7.10 6.06 -2.75
C ALA A 42 7.34 5.29 -4.07
N ARG A 43 7.46 6.00 -5.19
CA ARG A 43 7.83 5.41 -6.49
C ARG A 43 9.17 4.67 -6.40
N LYS A 44 10.18 5.31 -5.80
CA LYS A 44 11.51 4.70 -5.62
C LYS A 44 11.45 3.46 -4.73
N VAL A 45 10.70 3.49 -3.63
CA VAL A 45 10.52 2.34 -2.74
C VAL A 45 9.82 1.19 -3.47
N ALA A 46 8.76 1.47 -4.23
CA ALA A 46 8.06 0.46 -5.01
C ALA A 46 9.01 -0.20 -6.02
N HIS A 47 9.83 0.60 -6.71
CA HIS A 47 10.84 0.09 -7.63
C HIS A 47 11.92 -0.75 -6.94
N ILE A 48 12.45 -0.31 -5.79
CA ILE A 48 13.45 -1.07 -5.02
C ILE A 48 12.90 -2.44 -4.63
N ARG A 49 11.63 -2.52 -4.25
CA ARG A 49 10.97 -3.79 -3.87
C ARG A 49 10.74 -4.75 -5.04
N THR A 50 11.03 -4.35 -6.28
CA THR A 50 11.08 -5.31 -7.41
C THR A 50 12.26 -6.28 -7.30
N TYR A 51 13.29 -5.95 -6.49
CA TYR A 51 14.50 -6.76 -6.31
C TYR A 51 15.04 -6.81 -4.86
N ALA A 52 14.52 -5.99 -3.95
CA ALA A 52 14.99 -5.90 -2.55
C ALA A 52 13.79 -5.85 -1.57
N THR A 53 13.16 -7.01 -1.40
CA THR A 53 12.07 -7.34 -0.46
C THR A 53 12.00 -8.88 -0.36
N ASP A 54 11.07 -9.42 0.42
CA ASP A 54 10.71 -10.85 0.37
C ASP A 54 10.56 -11.33 -1.09
N LYS A 55 11.36 -12.31 -1.52
CA LYS A 55 11.43 -12.75 -2.93
C LYS A 55 10.07 -13.13 -3.51
N VAL A 56 9.18 -13.65 -2.68
CA VAL A 56 7.80 -14.01 -3.05
C VAL A 56 7.02 -12.80 -3.61
N LEU A 57 7.38 -11.57 -3.26
CA LEU A 57 6.72 -10.34 -3.68
C LEU A 57 7.36 -9.66 -4.90
N PHE A 58 8.46 -10.19 -5.46
CA PHE A 58 9.14 -9.56 -6.61
C PHE A 58 8.19 -9.37 -7.79
N ASP A 59 7.48 -10.42 -8.20
CA ASP A 59 6.55 -10.35 -9.34
C ASP A 59 5.41 -9.35 -9.11
N TYR A 60 4.95 -9.22 -7.86
CA TYR A 60 3.94 -8.22 -7.50
C TYR A 60 4.48 -6.81 -7.67
N TYR A 61 5.65 -6.52 -7.11
CA TYR A 61 6.23 -5.18 -7.24
C TYR A 61 6.63 -4.86 -8.67
N GLN A 62 7.07 -5.85 -9.46
CA GLN A 62 7.31 -5.65 -10.89
C GLN A 62 6.04 -5.26 -11.63
N GLU A 63 4.89 -5.87 -11.30
CA GLU A 63 3.62 -5.51 -11.92
C GLU A 63 3.13 -4.13 -11.48
N VAL A 64 3.29 -3.80 -10.20
CA VAL A 64 3.01 -2.46 -9.67
C VAL A 64 3.90 -1.41 -10.33
N ASP A 65 5.21 -1.64 -10.42
CA ASP A 65 6.19 -0.69 -10.97
C ASP A 65 5.88 -0.33 -12.43
N LYS A 66 5.51 -1.32 -13.26
CA LYS A 66 5.09 -1.11 -14.66
C LYS A 66 3.95 -0.11 -14.82
N HIS A 67 3.03 -0.08 -13.85
CA HIS A 67 1.78 0.67 -13.96
C HIS A 67 1.65 1.81 -12.95
N PHE A 68 2.62 1.97 -12.04
CA PHE A 68 2.54 2.87 -10.90
C PHE A 68 2.11 4.28 -11.29
N ASP A 69 2.81 4.91 -12.24
CA ASP A 69 2.56 6.30 -12.62
C ASP A 69 1.19 6.50 -13.28
N GLY A 70 0.76 5.54 -14.10
CA GLY A 70 -0.54 5.56 -14.75
C GLY A 70 -1.67 5.43 -13.73
N ARG A 71 -1.56 4.47 -12.81
CA ARG A 71 -2.55 4.24 -11.74
C ARG A 71 -2.58 5.40 -10.74
N TYR A 72 -1.41 5.90 -10.32
CA TYR A 72 -1.29 7.07 -9.45
C TYR A 72 -1.99 8.29 -10.07
N THR A 73 -1.67 8.62 -11.33
CA THR A 73 -2.28 9.75 -12.04
C THR A 73 -3.78 9.58 -12.20
N HIS A 74 -4.23 8.36 -12.52
CA HIS A 74 -5.65 8.04 -12.59
C HIS A 74 -6.36 8.36 -11.28
N PHE A 75 -5.89 7.79 -10.17
CA PHE A 75 -6.52 8.01 -8.86
C PHE A 75 -6.44 9.46 -8.40
N LEU A 76 -5.32 10.14 -8.65
CA LEU A 76 -5.18 11.54 -8.31
C LEU A 76 -6.23 12.43 -9.01
N ASN A 77 -6.60 12.09 -10.24
CA ASN A 77 -7.59 12.84 -11.02
C ASN A 77 -9.05 12.45 -10.70
N THR A 78 -9.30 11.26 -10.14
CA THR A 78 -10.65 10.77 -9.84
C THR A 78 -11.05 10.95 -8.38
N LEU A 79 -10.09 11.02 -7.46
CA LEU A 79 -10.34 11.18 -6.04
C LEU A 79 -10.66 12.64 -5.65
N PRO A 80 -11.36 12.85 -4.53
CA PRO A 80 -11.61 14.18 -3.98
C PRO A 80 -10.34 14.99 -3.74
N SER A 81 -10.42 16.31 -3.91
CA SER A 81 -9.31 17.23 -3.65
C SER A 81 -9.11 17.54 -2.16
N ASP A 82 -10.18 17.51 -1.37
CA ASP A 82 -10.14 17.66 0.09
C ASP A 82 -9.43 16.47 0.72
N ALA A 83 -8.46 16.71 1.62
CA ALA A 83 -7.60 15.65 2.15
C ALA A 83 -8.33 14.67 3.06
N GLN A 84 -9.23 15.16 3.91
CA GLN A 84 -10.03 14.30 4.78
C GLN A 84 -10.94 13.39 3.93
N THR A 85 -11.69 14.00 3.01
CA THR A 85 -12.62 13.28 2.12
C THR A 85 -11.87 12.29 1.22
N ARG A 86 -10.69 12.68 0.70
CA ARG A 86 -9.82 11.79 -0.07
C ARG A 86 -9.33 10.62 0.76
N GLY A 87 -8.84 10.88 1.97
CA GLY A 87 -8.33 9.84 2.86
C GLY A 87 -9.41 8.84 3.26
N GLU A 88 -10.64 9.30 3.49
CA GLU A 88 -11.81 8.45 3.74
C GLU A 88 -12.19 7.64 2.50
N ALA A 89 -12.22 8.25 1.31
CA ALA A 89 -12.49 7.54 0.06
C ALA A 89 -11.45 6.45 -0.23
N ILE A 90 -10.16 6.76 -0.07
CA ILE A 90 -9.08 5.77 -0.22
C ILE A 90 -9.21 4.68 0.84
N SER A 91 -9.52 5.03 2.10
CA SER A 91 -9.72 4.03 3.16
C SER A 91 -10.83 3.05 2.83
N LEU A 92 -11.94 3.53 2.24
CA LEU A 92 -13.03 2.68 1.79
C LEU A 92 -12.56 1.74 0.67
N ILE A 93 -11.86 2.27 -0.35
CA ILE A 93 -11.33 1.46 -1.46
C ILE A 93 -10.36 0.39 -0.94
N LEU A 94 -9.40 0.76 -0.09
CA LEU A 94 -8.44 -0.18 0.50
C LEU A 94 -9.11 -1.23 1.40
N SER A 95 -10.26 -0.92 2.02
CA SER A 95 -11.01 -1.90 2.80
C SER A 95 -11.59 -3.04 1.94
N HIS A 96 -11.76 -2.84 0.64
CA HIS A 96 -12.23 -3.90 -0.26
C HIS A 96 -11.22 -5.03 -0.41
N LEU A 97 -9.92 -4.75 -0.17
CA LEU A 97 -8.84 -5.74 -0.22
C LEU A 97 -9.02 -6.87 0.79
N ASN A 98 -9.82 -6.67 1.84
CA ASN A 98 -10.09 -7.69 2.85
C ASN A 98 -10.65 -8.99 2.22
N ARG A 99 -11.51 -8.87 1.21
CA ARG A 99 -12.09 -10.05 0.54
C ARG A 99 -11.10 -10.77 -0.39
N PRO A 100 -10.35 -10.09 -1.28
CA PRO A 100 -9.25 -10.72 -2.02
C PRO A 100 -8.22 -11.40 -1.13
N PHE A 101 -7.84 -10.79 0.01
CA PHE A 101 -6.88 -11.40 0.94
C PHE A 101 -7.31 -12.76 1.47
N GLU A 102 -8.61 -13.02 1.64
CA GLU A 102 -9.14 -14.34 2.06
C GLU A 102 -8.94 -15.44 1.00
N ARG A 103 -8.66 -15.07 -0.25
CA ARG A 103 -8.51 -15.99 -1.40
C ARG A 103 -7.08 -16.14 -1.88
N VAL A 104 -6.19 -15.29 -1.37
CA VAL A 104 -4.76 -15.41 -1.63
C VAL A 104 -4.18 -16.45 -0.68
N GLU A 105 -3.20 -17.20 -1.15
CA GLU A 105 -2.48 -18.18 -0.33
C GLU A 105 -1.95 -17.52 0.97
N PRO A 106 -2.14 -18.15 2.15
CA PRO A 106 -1.86 -17.52 3.45
C PRO A 106 -0.46 -16.92 3.63
N HIS A 107 0.61 -17.60 3.18
CA HIS A 107 1.98 -17.08 3.28
C HIS A 107 2.13 -15.81 2.43
N TYR A 108 1.66 -15.85 1.19
CA TYR A 108 1.68 -14.69 0.30
C TYR A 108 0.86 -13.52 0.86
N ALA A 109 -0.35 -13.79 1.34
CA ALA A 109 -1.24 -12.79 1.93
C ALA A 109 -0.58 -12.08 3.12
N TYR A 110 0.08 -12.84 3.99
CA TYR A 110 0.81 -12.31 5.14
C TYR A 110 1.98 -11.41 4.73
N HIS A 111 2.83 -11.88 3.81
CA HIS A 111 3.94 -11.08 3.27
C HIS A 111 3.45 -9.79 2.62
N LEU A 112 2.44 -9.88 1.76
CA LEU A 112 1.91 -8.72 1.03
C LEU A 112 1.30 -7.70 1.99
N TRP A 113 0.50 -8.13 2.98
CA TRP A 113 -0.05 -7.26 4.01
C TRP A 113 1.05 -6.56 4.83
N LYS A 114 2.08 -7.29 5.27
CA LYS A 114 3.25 -6.71 5.97
C LYS A 114 3.98 -5.71 5.07
N SER A 115 4.06 -6.01 3.78
CA SER A 115 4.64 -5.15 2.76
C SER A 115 3.88 -3.83 2.65
N PHE A 116 2.55 -3.81 2.62
CA PHE A 116 1.75 -2.58 2.58
C PHE A 116 1.99 -1.68 3.79
N ARG A 117 2.01 -2.26 4.99
CA ARG A 117 2.26 -1.49 6.22
C ARG A 117 3.67 -0.93 6.27
N SER A 118 4.67 -1.72 5.88
CA SER A 118 6.06 -1.23 5.82
C SER A 118 6.24 -0.17 4.72
N PHE A 119 5.51 -0.28 3.60
CA PHE A 119 5.51 0.71 2.52
C PHE A 119 4.99 2.05 3.02
N ALA A 120 3.79 2.07 3.61
CA ALA A 120 3.19 3.28 4.18
C ALA A 120 4.15 3.98 5.16
N LYS A 121 4.79 3.21 6.05
CA LYS A 121 5.79 3.71 7.00
C LYS A 121 7.04 4.27 6.33
N GLN A 122 7.53 3.65 5.25
CA GLN A 122 8.68 4.15 4.50
C GLN A 122 8.36 5.44 3.75
N VAL A 123 7.15 5.59 3.21
CA VAL A 123 6.68 6.83 2.57
C VAL A 123 6.61 7.96 3.59
N ALA A 124 5.92 7.73 4.71
CA ALA A 124 5.76 8.69 5.81
C ALA A 124 7.09 9.18 6.42
N LYS A 125 8.11 8.32 6.47
CA LYS A 125 9.43 8.67 7.03
C LYS A 125 10.29 9.54 6.11
N SER A 126 9.99 9.60 4.81
CA SER A 126 10.91 10.14 3.79
C SER A 126 11.01 11.66 3.77
N SER A 127 9.93 12.36 4.08
CA SER A 127 9.84 13.83 4.11
C SER A 127 10.04 14.39 5.52
N GLY A 128 9.98 13.53 6.53
CA GLY A 128 9.74 13.95 7.90
C GLY A 128 8.35 14.56 8.11
N GLY A 129 7.51 14.79 7.09
CA GLY A 129 6.23 15.50 7.17
C GLY A 129 5.16 14.77 7.99
N PHE A 130 5.01 13.47 7.79
CA PHE A 130 4.10 12.63 8.59
C PHE A 130 4.51 12.53 10.07
N PHE A 131 5.79 12.80 10.38
CA PHE A 131 6.39 12.65 11.71
C PHE A 131 7.03 13.95 12.24
N SER A 132 6.79 15.10 11.60
CA SER A 132 7.45 16.35 11.95
C SER A 132 6.74 16.92 13.16
N PHE A 133 7.21 16.50 14.33
CA PHE A 133 7.09 17.17 15.61
C PHE A 133 5.63 17.45 16.08
N PHE A 134 5.17 16.59 16.99
CA PHE A 134 4.17 16.87 18.05
C PHE A 134 2.66 16.70 17.81
N SER A 135 2.16 16.33 16.64
CA SER A 135 0.72 16.03 16.51
C SER A 135 0.37 15.11 15.35
N ILE A 136 0.64 13.81 15.47
CA ILE A 136 -0.10 12.83 14.65
C ILE A 136 -1.56 12.94 15.08
N SER A 137 -2.44 13.40 14.20
CA SER A 137 -3.87 13.38 14.50
C SER A 137 -4.33 11.91 14.55
N LYS A 138 -5.35 11.59 15.36
CA LYS A 138 -5.90 10.22 15.40
C LYS A 138 -6.33 9.69 14.02
N HIS A 139 -6.60 10.60 13.07
CA HIS A 139 -6.96 10.26 11.70
C HIS A 139 -5.74 9.87 10.86
N GLU A 140 -4.58 10.48 11.09
CA GLU A 140 -3.34 10.09 10.43
C GLU A 140 -2.82 8.75 10.95
N GLU A 141 -2.90 8.49 12.26
CA GLU A 141 -2.44 7.23 12.84
C GLU A 141 -3.13 6.01 12.22
N LYS A 142 -4.46 6.06 12.05
CA LYS A 142 -5.22 4.98 11.40
C LYS A 142 -4.84 4.76 9.94
N TRP A 143 -4.46 5.82 9.22
CA TRP A 143 -4.02 5.74 7.82
C TRP A 143 -2.60 5.18 7.71
N LEU A 144 -1.71 5.57 8.61
CA LEU A 144 -0.35 5.02 8.66
C LEU A 144 -0.36 3.52 8.96
N GLU A 145 -1.19 3.09 9.91
CA GLU A 145 -1.29 1.69 10.29
C GLU A 145 -2.15 0.86 9.31
N LEU A 146 -2.77 1.52 8.33
CA LEU A 146 -3.70 0.92 7.36
C LEU A 146 -4.81 0.12 8.05
N SER A 147 -5.43 0.68 9.09
CA SER A 147 -6.38 -0.04 9.95
C SER A 147 -7.67 -0.49 9.25
N MET A 148 -7.91 -0.03 8.03
CA MET A 148 -9.02 -0.47 7.16
C MET A 148 -8.77 -1.85 6.53
N ILE A 149 -7.52 -2.30 6.50
CA ILE A 149 -7.12 -3.64 6.04
C ILE A 149 -6.96 -4.53 7.28
N HIS A 150 -7.70 -5.63 7.31
CA HIS A 150 -7.67 -6.58 8.41
C HIS A 150 -6.26 -7.17 8.59
N PRO A 151 -5.77 -7.30 9.82
CA PRO A 151 -4.52 -8.00 10.08
C PRO A 151 -4.58 -9.43 9.54
N ILE A 152 -3.58 -9.81 8.74
CA ILE A 152 -3.41 -11.19 8.29
C ILE A 152 -2.61 -11.95 9.33
N ALA A 153 -3.14 -13.06 9.81
CA ALA A 153 -2.46 -13.91 10.78
C ALA A 153 -1.19 -14.51 10.15
N ARG A 154 -0.11 -14.56 10.93
CA ARG A 154 1.10 -15.28 10.52
C ARG A 154 0.78 -16.78 10.41
N PRO A 155 1.08 -17.45 9.28
CA PRO A 155 0.92 -18.90 9.17
C PRO A 155 1.77 -19.63 10.22
N ALA A 156 1.28 -20.77 10.72
CA ALA A 156 1.92 -21.51 11.82
C ALA A 156 3.24 -22.19 11.40
N ASP A 157 3.36 -22.49 10.11
CA ASP A 157 4.50 -23.09 9.41
C ASP A 157 5.44 -22.04 8.80
N PHE A 158 5.23 -20.76 9.12
CA PHE A 158 6.05 -19.66 8.64
C PHE A 158 7.42 -19.68 9.34
N GLU A 159 8.42 -20.25 8.68
CA GLU A 159 9.83 -20.12 9.06
C GLU A 159 10.28 -18.70 8.69
N ASP A 160 10.66 -17.89 9.67
CA ASP A 160 11.32 -16.62 9.37
C ASP A 160 12.67 -16.97 8.73
N GLU A 161 12.86 -16.66 7.44
CA GLU A 161 14.21 -16.36 6.96
C GLU A 161 14.60 -15.06 7.68
N GLU A 162 15.21 -15.20 8.86
CA GLU A 162 15.82 -14.07 9.58
C GLU A 162 16.76 -13.34 8.60
N GLU A 163 16.47 -12.07 8.31
CA GLU A 163 17.42 -11.14 7.68
C GLU A 163 18.61 -10.84 8.60
#